data_AF-R6D2F4-F1
#
_entry.id   AF-R6D2F4-F1
#
_cell.length_a   1.000
_cell.length_b   1.000
_cell.length_c   1.000
_cell.angle_alpha   90.00
_cell.angle_beta   90.00
_cell.angle_gamma   90.00
#
_symmetry.space_group_name_H-M   'P 1'
#
loop_
_entity.id
_entity.type
_entity.pdbx_description
1 polymer ?
#
loop_
_entity_poly.entity_id
_entity_poly.type
_entity_poly.pdbx_seq_one_letter_code
_entity_poly.pdbx_strand_id
1 'polypeptide(L)'
;MILYMVLPRKINFTQMGRYSDCSEQRFRQLFEREFDWMQFNLFLMRQRFGESTRKAIAIDASYISKSGKKTPYIGKFWSGCASTMKRGLEILGIGIVDNDSRDCMMLRAKQTQDKAYLEKQGEEYNLVD
;
A
#
# COMPACT_ATOMS: atom_id res chain seq x y z
N MET A 1 -12.24 -14.89 4.66
CA MET A 1 -11.23 -13.83 4.49
C MET A 1 -11.94 -12.50 4.69
N ILE A 2 -11.81 -11.90 5.87
CA ILE A 2 -12.50 -10.64 6.19
C ILE A 2 -11.74 -9.53 5.45
N LEU A 3 -12.36 -9.02 4.41
CA LEU A 3 -11.86 -7.89 3.63
C LEU A 3 -11.80 -6.67 4.57
N TYR A 4 -10.61 -6.34 5.05
CA TYR A 4 -10.38 -5.22 5.99
C TYR A 4 -10.78 -3.84 5.44
N MET A 5 -11.19 -3.75 4.17
CA MET A 5 -11.70 -2.53 3.53
C MET A 5 -12.98 -2.00 4.18
N VAL A 6 -13.71 -2.81 4.96
CA VAL A 6 -14.97 -2.39 5.60
C VAL A 6 -14.77 -1.86 7.03
N LEU A 7 -13.55 -1.95 7.59
CA LEU A 7 -13.32 -1.51 8.97
C LEU A 7 -13.17 0.02 9.02
N PRO A 8 -14.07 0.73 9.72
CA PRO A 8 -14.00 2.17 9.81
C PRO A 8 -12.79 2.59 10.65
N ARG A 9 -12.04 3.59 10.17
CA ARG A 9 -10.91 4.27 10.84
C ARG A 9 -9.61 3.46 10.89
N LYS A 10 -8.56 4.13 11.37
CA LYS A 10 -7.26 3.51 11.66
C LYS A 10 -7.40 2.62 12.90
N ILE A 11 -7.21 1.31 12.73
CA ILE A 11 -7.26 0.33 13.82
C ILE A 11 -5.91 -0.37 13.97
N ASN A 12 -5.60 -0.83 15.18
CA ASN A 12 -4.43 -1.67 15.46
C ASN A 12 -4.83 -3.16 15.61
N PHE A 13 -3.85 -4.06 15.70
CA PHE A 13 -4.09 -5.51 15.82
C PHE A 13 -4.92 -5.90 17.04
N THR A 14 -4.81 -5.18 18.17
CA THR A 14 -5.67 -5.40 19.34
C THR A 14 -7.13 -5.07 19.05
N GLN A 15 -7.37 -3.97 18.35
CA GLN A 15 -8.72 -3.54 17.96
C GLN A 15 -9.33 -4.46 16.90
N MET A 16 -8.54 -5.11 16.06
CA MET A 16 -9.02 -6.11 15.10
C MET A 16 -9.64 -7.32 15.78
N GLY A 17 -9.19 -7.68 16.98
CA GLY A 17 -9.81 -8.72 17.82
C GLY A 17 -11.27 -8.44 18.20
N ARG A 18 -11.74 -7.19 18.09
CA ARG A 18 -13.17 -6.88 18.32
C ARG A 18 -14.07 -7.33 17.17
N TYR A 19 -13.49 -7.61 16.00
CA TYR A 19 -14.20 -7.98 14.78
C TYR A 19 -13.98 -9.44 14.38
N SER A 20 -13.40 -10.26 15.27
CA SER A 20 -13.16 -11.69 15.00
C SER A 20 -12.87 -12.46 16.28
N ASP A 21 -12.91 -13.80 16.22
CA ASP A 21 -12.47 -14.67 17.32
C ASP A 21 -10.94 -14.84 17.42
N CYS A 22 -10.16 -13.95 16.79
CA CYS A 22 -8.70 -13.99 16.77
C CYS A 22 -8.06 -13.01 17.76
N SER A 23 -6.94 -13.41 18.36
CA SER A 23 -6.13 -12.55 19.22
C SER A 23 -5.24 -11.59 18.42
N GLU A 24 -4.77 -10.53 19.08
CA GLU A 24 -3.76 -9.60 18.54
C GLU A 24 -2.53 -10.35 17.99
N GLN A 25 -2.03 -11.32 18.75
CA GLN A 25 -0.87 -12.11 18.38
C GLN A 25 -1.09 -12.88 17.07
N ARG A 26 -2.29 -13.44 16.88
CA ARG A 26 -2.65 -14.16 15.66
C ARG A 26 -2.67 -13.21 14.45
N PHE A 27 -3.19 -12.00 14.60
CA PHE A 27 -3.13 -11.00 13.53
C PHE A 27 -1.70 -10.60 13.19
N ARG A 28 -0.87 -10.32 14.20
CA ARG A 28 0.54 -9.97 13.99
C ARG A 28 1.27 -11.06 13.19
N GLN A 29 1.16 -12.31 13.62
CA GLN A 29 1.76 -13.45 12.94
C GLN A 29 1.22 -13.63 11.51
N LEU A 30 -0.07 -13.36 11.29
CA LEU A 30 -0.66 -13.44 9.94
C LEU A 30 -0.09 -12.36 9.01
N PHE A 31 0.07 -11.13 9.50
CA PHE A 31 0.61 -10.01 8.71
C PHE A 31 2.13 -10.11 8.46
N GLU A 32 2.84 -10.94 9.24
CA GLU A 32 4.25 -11.28 9.01
C GLU A 32 4.44 -12.31 7.88
N ARG A 33 3.39 -13.04 7.50
CA ARG A 33 3.47 -14.01 6.40
C ARG A 33 3.48 -13.30 5.07
N GLU A 34 4.31 -13.81 4.16
CA GLU A 34 4.26 -13.40 2.77
C GLU A 34 2.91 -13.77 2.16
N PHE A 35 2.39 -12.83 1.36
CA PHE A 35 1.16 -13.01 0.63
C PHE A 35 1.27 -12.29 -0.69
N ASP A 36 0.91 -12.96 -1.78
CA ASP A 36 0.91 -12.36 -3.10
C ASP A 36 -0.33 -11.48 -3.28
N TRP A 37 -0.23 -10.27 -2.71
CA TRP A 37 -1.24 -9.23 -2.84
C TRP A 37 -1.50 -8.86 -4.29
N MET A 38 -0.49 -8.96 -5.16
CA MET A 38 -0.63 -8.58 -6.57
C MET A 38 -1.52 -9.57 -7.31
N GLN A 39 -1.22 -10.87 -7.23
CA GLN A 39 -2.06 -11.90 -7.85
C GLN A 39 -3.46 -11.91 -7.28
N PHE A 40 -3.59 -11.76 -5.96
CA PHE A 40 -4.90 -11.70 -5.31
C PHE A 40 -5.73 -10.50 -5.80
N ASN A 41 -5.15 -9.30 -5.86
CA ASN A 41 -5.84 -8.12 -6.36
C ASN A 41 -6.13 -8.22 -7.87
N LEU A 42 -5.25 -8.82 -8.67
CA LEU A 42 -5.53 -9.09 -10.09
C LEU A 42 -6.71 -10.05 -10.27
N PHE A 43 -6.81 -11.07 -9.43
CA PHE A 43 -7.96 -11.97 -9.43
C PHE A 43 -9.26 -11.22 -9.12
N LEU A 44 -9.28 -10.40 -8.06
CA LEU A 44 -10.45 -9.58 -7.72
C LEU A 44 -10.82 -8.59 -8.83
N MET A 45 -9.83 -7.96 -9.45
CA MET A 45 -10.00 -7.04 -10.57
C MET A 45 -10.66 -7.74 -11.77
N ARG A 46 -10.20 -8.93 -12.15
CA ARG A 46 -10.81 -9.73 -13.23
C ARG A 46 -12.26 -10.08 -12.89
N GLN A 47 -12.54 -10.47 -11.65
CA GLN A 47 -13.90 -10.76 -11.22
C GLN A 47 -14.81 -9.51 -11.24
N ARG A 48 -14.26 -8.32 -10.94
CA ARG A 48 -15.02 -7.07 -10.85
C ARG A 48 -15.26 -6.40 -12.21
N PHE A 49 -14.24 -6.36 -13.08
CA PHE A 49 -14.27 -5.64 -14.36
C PHE A 49 -14.36 -6.56 -15.59
N GLY A 50 -14.24 -7.88 -15.40
CA GLY A 50 -14.24 -8.85 -16.49
C GLY A 50 -13.14 -8.62 -17.53
N GLU A 51 -13.36 -9.17 -18.72
CA GLU A 51 -12.44 -9.13 -19.86
C GLU A 51 -12.45 -7.80 -20.63
N SER A 52 -12.94 -6.70 -20.03
CA SER A 52 -12.87 -5.38 -20.68
C SER A 52 -11.43 -5.07 -21.13
N THR A 53 -11.28 -4.61 -22.36
CA THR A 53 -9.96 -4.35 -22.95
C THR A 53 -9.49 -2.92 -22.71
N ARG A 54 -10.40 -2.00 -22.36
CA ARG A 54 -10.11 -0.58 -22.16
C ARG A 54 -9.78 -0.27 -20.71
N LYS A 55 -8.59 -0.70 -20.29
CA LYS A 55 -8.05 -0.46 -18.95
C LYS A 55 -6.80 0.41 -19.01
N ALA A 56 -6.63 1.27 -18.02
CA ALA A 56 -5.44 2.09 -17.82
C ALA A 56 -4.81 1.79 -16.46
N ILE A 57 -3.47 1.90 -16.38
CA ILE A 57 -2.74 1.79 -15.12
C ILE A 57 -2.45 3.21 -14.63
N ALA A 58 -2.91 3.51 -13.42
CA ALA A 58 -2.58 4.74 -12.72
C ALA A 58 -1.41 4.46 -11.75
N ILE A 59 -0.34 5.22 -11.87
CA ILE A 59 0.80 5.16 -10.97
C ILE A 59 0.96 6.54 -10.36
N ASP A 60 0.90 6.62 -9.03
CA ASP A 60 1.04 7.89 -8.32
C ASP A 60 1.77 7.69 -6.99
N ALA A 61 2.64 8.63 -6.66
CA ALA A 61 3.35 8.65 -5.39
C ALA A 61 2.65 9.63 -4.43
N SER A 62 2.36 9.15 -3.23
CA SER A 62 1.59 9.89 -2.24
C SER A 62 2.34 10.05 -0.92
N TYR A 63 2.42 11.28 -0.43
CA TYR A 63 2.99 11.59 0.88
C TYR A 63 2.05 11.21 2.03
N ILE A 64 2.59 10.51 3.02
CA ILE A 64 1.90 10.17 4.26
C ILE A 64 2.64 10.79 5.44
N SER A 65 1.96 11.68 6.16
CA SER A 65 2.48 12.23 7.41
C SER A 65 2.64 11.13 8.47
N LYS A 66 3.80 11.10 9.13
CA LYS A 66 4.08 10.12 10.18
C LYS A 66 4.86 10.71 11.36
N SER A 67 4.30 10.55 12.55
CA SER A 67 4.98 10.82 13.82
C SER A 67 5.74 9.58 14.32
N GLY A 68 6.76 9.80 15.15
CA GLY A 68 7.61 8.75 15.69
C GLY A 68 8.88 8.46 14.86
N LYS A 69 9.73 7.57 15.39
CA LYS A 69 11.05 7.24 14.84
C LYS A 69 11.25 5.74 14.53
N LYS A 70 10.24 4.91 14.84
CA LYS A 70 10.34 3.43 14.76
C LYS A 70 9.76 2.86 13.46
N THR A 71 9.10 3.67 12.64
CA THR A 71 8.63 3.22 11.32
C THR A 71 9.81 3.23 10.36
N PRO A 72 10.09 2.11 9.66
CA PRO A 72 11.13 2.07 8.63
C PRO A 72 10.91 3.11 7.54
N TYR A 73 12.02 3.54 6.92
CA TYR A 73 12.01 4.42 5.75
C TYR A 73 11.32 5.77 5.96
N ILE A 74 11.35 6.30 7.20
CA ILE A 74 10.95 7.70 7.42
C ILE A 74 12.03 8.61 6.82
N GLY A 75 11.66 9.35 5.78
CA GLY A 75 12.51 10.28 5.05
C GLY A 75 11.89 11.67 4.93
N LYS A 76 12.40 12.45 3.98
CA LYS A 76 11.77 13.69 3.51
C LYS A 76 11.24 13.44 2.10
N PHE A 77 9.94 13.63 1.90
CA PHE A 77 9.25 13.39 0.62
C PHE A 77 8.36 14.59 0.25
N TRP A 78 8.02 14.74 -1.02
CA TRP A 78 7.25 15.90 -1.50
C TRP A 78 5.79 15.80 -1.06
N SER A 79 5.29 16.82 -0.36
CA SER A 79 3.88 16.93 -0.01
C SER A 79 3.20 17.89 -0.97
N GLY A 80 2.38 17.36 -1.89
CA GLY A 80 1.62 18.17 -2.84
C GLY A 80 0.75 19.23 -2.17
N CYS A 81 0.01 18.85 -1.11
CA CYS A 81 -0.87 19.78 -0.37
C CYS A 81 -0.12 20.94 0.31
N ALA A 82 1.16 20.76 0.64
CA ALA A 82 1.96 21.78 1.30
C ALA A 82 2.99 22.43 0.38
N SER A 83 3.06 21.97 -0.87
CA SER A 83 4.04 22.39 -1.88
C SER A 83 5.48 22.44 -1.36
N THR A 84 5.85 21.48 -0.52
CA THR A 84 7.19 21.39 0.07
C THR A 84 7.57 19.97 0.45
N MET A 85 8.88 19.70 0.54
CA MET A 85 9.41 18.48 1.13
C MET A 85 9.12 18.44 2.63
N LYS A 86 8.47 17.37 3.09
CA LYS A 86 8.12 17.14 4.50
C LYS A 86 8.65 15.82 5.00
N ARG A 87 8.97 15.77 6.29
CA ARG A 87 9.30 14.52 6.97
C ARG A 87 8.07 13.61 6.97
N GLY A 88 8.22 12.36 6.55
CA GLY A 88 7.12 11.40 6.51
C GLY A 88 7.49 10.15 5.73
N LEU A 89 6.47 9.51 5.17
CA LEU A 89 6.59 8.38 4.26
C LEU A 89 6.11 8.80 2.88
N GLU A 90 6.57 8.07 1.87
CA GLU A 90 5.96 8.06 0.54
C GLU A 90 5.51 6.65 0.22
N ILE A 91 4.35 6.54 -0.43
CA ILE A 91 3.83 5.29 -0.95
C ILE A 91 3.57 5.45 -2.44
N LEU A 92 4.08 4.54 -3.23
CA LEU A 92 3.75 4.40 -4.64
C LEU A 92 2.49 3.53 -4.74
N GLY A 93 1.40 4.13 -5.19
CA GLY A 93 0.16 3.45 -5.54
C GLY A 93 0.17 3.01 -6.99
N ILE A 94 -0.26 1.77 -7.23
CA ILE A 94 -0.53 1.24 -8.57
C ILE A 94 -2.00 0.83 -8.59
N GLY A 95 -2.80 1.60 -9.32
CA GLY A 95 -4.22 1.36 -9.53
C GLY A 95 -4.51 0.99 -10.97
N ILE A 96 -5.65 0.35 -11.18
CA ILE A 96 -6.21 0.08 -12.49
C ILE A 96 -7.55 0.81 -12.61
N VAL A 97 -7.74 1.46 -13.75
CA VAL A 97 -8.97 2.17 -14.10
C VAL A 97 -9.59 1.43 -15.28
N ASP A 98 -10.83 1.01 -15.13
CA ASP A 98 -11.61 0.41 -16.21
C ASP A 98 -12.54 1.46 -16.78
N ASN A 99 -12.30 1.83 -18.05
CA ASN A 99 -13.01 2.93 -18.69
C ASN A 99 -14.49 2.61 -18.96
N ASP A 100 -14.79 1.33 -19.17
CA ASP A 100 -16.13 0.87 -19.54
C ASP A 100 -17.08 0.92 -18.34
N SER A 101 -16.61 0.41 -17.19
CA SER A 101 -17.33 0.49 -15.93
C SER A 101 -17.21 1.85 -15.23
N ARG A 102 -16.29 2.71 -15.68
CA ARG A 102 -15.94 4.01 -15.06
C ARG A 102 -15.59 3.88 -13.58
N ASP A 103 -14.88 2.80 -13.26
CA ASP A 103 -14.52 2.43 -11.89
C ASP A 103 -13.03 2.11 -11.81
N CYS A 104 -12.47 2.11 -10.60
CA CYS A 104 -11.06 1.85 -10.38
C CYS A 104 -10.80 0.95 -9.17
N MET A 105 -9.64 0.30 -9.17
CA MET A 105 -9.23 -0.56 -8.07
C MET A 105 -7.73 -0.44 -7.82
N MET A 106 -7.31 -0.47 -6.55
CA MET A 106 -5.89 -0.52 -6.21
C MET A 106 -5.35 -1.94 -6.42
N LEU A 107 -4.25 -2.07 -7.16
CA LEU A 107 -3.56 -3.34 -7.36
C LEU A 107 -2.41 -3.53 -6.37
N ARG A 108 -1.63 -2.48 -6.12
CA ARG A 108 -0.50 -2.55 -5.21
C ARG A 108 -0.22 -1.20 -4.59
N ALA A 109 0.31 -1.22 -3.38
CA ALA A 109 0.91 -0.06 -2.76
C ALA A 109 2.28 -0.46 -2.21
N LYS A 110 3.34 0.26 -2.59
CA LYS A 110 4.72 -0.03 -2.17
C LYS A 110 5.29 1.21 -1.48
N GLN A 111 5.81 1.03 -0.29
CA GLN A 111 6.49 2.11 0.43
C GLN A 111 7.83 2.41 -0.24
N THR A 112 8.11 3.68 -0.53
CA THR A 112 9.42 4.14 -1.00
C THR A 112 10.42 4.09 0.14
N GLN A 113 11.61 3.52 -0.09
CA GLN A 113 12.69 3.55 0.90
C GLN A 113 13.26 4.97 1.06
N ASP A 114 13.81 5.28 2.23
CA ASP A 114 14.40 6.59 2.47
C ASP A 114 15.79 6.73 1.84
N LYS A 115 16.20 7.99 1.63
CA LYS A 115 17.49 8.33 1.01
C LYS A 115 18.67 7.58 1.63
N ALA A 116 18.75 7.53 2.96
CA ALA A 116 19.89 6.90 3.65
C ALA A 116 19.94 5.38 3.46
N TYR A 117 18.80 4.73 3.25
CA TYR A 117 18.76 3.32 2.88
C TYR A 117 19.21 3.12 1.44
N LEU A 118 18.69 3.92 0.49
CA LEU A 118 19.04 3.83 -0.92
C LEU A 118 20.53 4.09 -1.18
N GLU A 119 21.12 5.10 -0.53
CA GLU A 119 22.56 5.40 -0.62
C GLU A 119 23.44 4.22 -0.15
N LYS A 120 22.96 3.41 0.80
CA LYS A 120 23.69 2.22 1.26
C LYS A 120 23.61 1.04 0.30
N GLN A 121 22.58 0.97 -0.55
CA GLN A 121 22.43 -0.12 -1.51
C GLN A 121 23.34 0.07 -2.74
N GLY A 122 23.84 1.28 -2.99
CA GLY A 122 24.70 1.59 -4.12
C GLY A 122 23.92 1.79 -5.43
N GLU A 123 24.63 2.15 -6.51
CA GLU A 123 24.03 2.48 -7.81
C GLU A 123 23.46 1.28 -8.58
N GLU A 124 23.85 0.05 -8.20
CA GLU A 124 23.34 -1.19 -8.81
C GLU A 124 21.98 -1.62 -8.24
N TYR A 125 21.45 -0.91 -7.24
CA TYR A 125 20.18 -1.23 -6.63
C TYR A 125 19.01 -0.90 -7.55
N ASN A 126 18.41 -1.94 -8.14
CA ASN A 126 17.14 -1.85 -8.85
C ASN A 126 15.99 -2.25 -7.93
N LEU A 127 14.92 -1.46 -7.95
CA LEU A 127 13.66 -1.74 -7.22
C LEU A 127 12.82 -2.86 -7.87
N VAL A 128 13.40 -3.60 -8.80
CA VAL A 128 12.74 -4.61 -9.63
C VAL A 128 13.28 -5.99 -9.21
N ASP A 129 12.73 -6.49 -8.10
CA ASP A 129 12.75 -7.91 -7.74
C ASP A 129 11.43 -8.55 -8.19
#